data_AF-A0A3B9Q3U2-F1
#
_entry.id   AF-A0A3B9Q3U2-F1
#
_cell.length_a   1.000
_cell.length_b   1.000
_cell.length_c   1.000
_cell.angle_alpha   90.00
_cell.angle_beta   90.00
_cell.angle_gamma   90.00
#
_symmetry.space_group_name_H-M   'P 1'
#
loop_
_entity.id
_entity.type
_entity.pdbx_description
1 polymer ?
#
loop_
_entity_poly.entity_id
_entity_poly.type
_entity_poly.pdbx_seq_one_letter_code
_entity_poly.pdbx_strand_id
1 'polypeptide(L)'
;RSGMKVNYPGSVVVLGDVNPGAEIMADGNVIIWGCVRGQVTAGAKGDKQAVICALELKPIQVQIAGMAGKKGVQYSKPVKINCQNSELVFTNWKH
;
A
#
# COMPACT_ATOMS: atom_id res chain seq x y z
N ARG A 1 -8.80 -11.86 13.41
CA ARG A 1 -9.34 -10.48 13.56
C ARG A 1 -10.14 -10.17 12.30
N SER A 2 -11.46 -10.01 12.42
CA SER A 2 -12.37 -9.63 11.34
C SER A 2 -12.18 -8.16 10.94
N GLY A 3 -12.21 -7.88 9.63
CA GLY A 3 -12.67 -6.59 9.05
C GLY A 3 -12.07 -5.28 9.57
N MET A 4 -10.78 -5.20 9.91
CA MET A 4 -10.18 -3.95 10.40
C MET A 4 -10.10 -2.91 9.29
N LYS A 5 -10.80 -1.78 9.46
CA LYS A 5 -10.74 -0.63 8.55
C LYS A 5 -10.08 0.55 9.25
N VAL A 6 -9.02 1.09 8.64
CA VAL A 6 -8.35 2.30 9.09
C VAL A 6 -8.52 3.35 8.00
N ASN A 7 -9.09 4.50 8.35
CA ASN A 7 -9.15 5.68 7.49
C ASN A 7 -8.51 6.85 8.24
N TYR A 8 -7.51 7.49 7.65
CA TYR A 8 -6.74 8.54 8.30
C TYR A 8 -6.39 9.69 7.34
N PRO A 9 -6.61 10.97 7.72
CA PRO A 9 -6.41 12.14 6.86
C PRO A 9 -4.92 12.53 6.66
N GLY A 10 -3.99 11.66 7.04
CA GLY A 10 -2.55 11.87 6.92
C GLY A 10 -1.84 10.62 6.46
N SER A 11 -0.57 10.47 6.86
CA SER A 11 0.19 9.24 6.59
C SER A 11 -0.05 8.20 7.68
N VAL A 12 -0.06 6.92 7.31
CA VAL A 12 -0.26 5.79 8.23
C VAL A 12 1.01 4.93 8.26
N VAL A 13 1.46 4.59 9.48
CA VAL A 13 2.49 3.57 9.69
C VAL A 13 1.84 2.36 10.38
N VAL A 14 1.98 1.19 9.78
CA VAL A 14 1.52 -0.08 10.33
C VAL A 14 2.75 -0.86 10.79
N LEU A 15 2.82 -1.15 12.09
CA LEU A 15 3.84 -2.04 12.67
C LEU A 15 3.29 -3.47 12.72
N GLY A 16 3.45 -4.20 11.62
CA GLY A 16 2.95 -5.57 11.45
C GLY A 16 2.25 -5.79 10.10
N ASP A 17 1.49 -6.87 10.03
CA ASP A 17 0.85 -7.32 8.79
C ASP A 17 -0.52 -6.67 8.55
N VAL A 18 -0.81 -6.40 7.27
CA VAL A 18 -2.16 -6.09 6.80
C VAL A 18 -2.79 -7.37 6.28
N ASN A 19 -3.58 -8.05 7.11
CA ASN A 19 -4.12 -9.38 6.79
C ASN A 19 -5.35 -9.32 5.86
N PRO A 20 -5.76 -10.45 5.26
CA PRO A 20 -6.99 -10.49 4.46
C PRO A 20 -8.19 -9.96 5.24
N GLY A 21 -9.02 -9.15 4.58
CA GLY A 21 -10.16 -8.46 5.19
C GLY A 21 -9.80 -7.17 5.93
N ALA A 22 -8.51 -6.83 6.10
CA ALA A 22 -8.10 -5.51 6.55
C ALA A 22 -8.02 -4.52 5.38
N GLU A 23 -8.37 -3.27 5.67
CA GLU A 23 -8.38 -2.15 4.72
C GLU A 23 -7.69 -0.95 5.37
N ILE A 24 -6.61 -0.47 4.74
CA ILE A 24 -5.91 0.75 5.15
C ILE A 24 -6.13 1.82 4.09
N MET A 25 -6.68 2.97 4.48
CA MET A 25 -6.88 4.12 3.63
C MET A 25 -6.23 5.35 4.27
N ALA A 26 -5.32 5.98 3.55
CA ALA A 26 -4.60 7.16 4.00
C ALA A 26 -4.67 8.26 2.93
N ASP A 27 -4.91 9.50 3.35
CA ASP A 27 -4.82 10.65 2.44
C ASP A 27 -3.36 10.95 2.05
N GLY A 28 -2.39 10.54 2.87
CA GLY A 28 -0.95 10.62 2.60
C GLY A 28 -0.32 9.26 2.28
N ASN A 29 0.89 9.03 2.80
CA ASN A 29 1.67 7.80 2.59
C ASN A 29 1.16 6.64 3.44
N VAL A 30 1.45 5.41 3.01
CA VAL A 30 1.27 4.21 3.87
C VAL A 30 2.58 3.44 3.95
N ILE A 31 3.10 3.25 5.17
CA ILE A 31 4.28 2.44 5.43
C ILE A 31 3.85 1.22 6.25
N ILE A 32 4.05 0.04 5.70
CA ILE A 32 3.75 -1.23 6.36
C ILE A 32 5.08 -1.92 6.68
N TRP A 33 5.41 -1.99 7.96
CA TRP A 33 6.57 -2.74 8.44
C TRP A 33 6.20 -4.22 8.63
N GLY A 34 5.78 -4.86 7.53
CA GLY A 34 5.26 -6.23 7.52
C GLY A 34 4.75 -6.66 6.13
N CYS A 35 3.95 -7.73 6.11
CA CYS A 35 3.38 -8.31 4.90
C CYS A 35 1.98 -7.76 4.60
N VAL A 36 1.75 -7.33 3.35
CA VAL A 36 0.43 -6.89 2.88
C VAL A 36 -0.29 -8.03 2.19
N ARG A 37 -1.37 -8.52 2.81
CA ARG A 37 -2.32 -9.52 2.29
C ARG A 37 -3.76 -8.98 2.15
N GLY A 38 -4.03 -7.79 2.66
CA GLY A 38 -5.32 -7.09 2.58
C GLY A 38 -5.37 -6.04 1.48
N GLN A 39 -6.09 -4.94 1.76
CA GLN A 39 -6.22 -3.78 0.87
C GLN A 39 -5.51 -2.55 1.43
N VAL A 40 -4.79 -1.83 0.57
CA VAL A 40 -4.08 -0.60 0.97
C VAL A 40 -4.28 0.49 -0.08
N THR A 41 -4.76 1.64 0.36
CA THR A 41 -4.91 2.87 -0.44
C THR A 41 -4.11 3.99 0.19
N ALA A 42 -3.18 4.56 -0.57
CA ALA A 42 -2.47 5.79 -0.23
C ALA A 42 -2.91 6.94 -1.14
N GLY A 43 -2.67 8.18 -0.72
CA GLY A 43 -3.06 9.34 -1.51
C GLY A 43 -4.57 9.37 -1.79
N ALA A 44 -5.41 8.96 -0.84
CA ALA A 44 -6.85 8.73 -1.07
C ALA A 44 -7.61 9.98 -1.58
N LYS A 45 -7.06 11.18 -1.35
CA LYS A 45 -7.56 12.47 -1.90
C LYS A 45 -6.97 12.85 -3.27
N GLY A 46 -6.32 11.91 -3.95
CA GLY A 46 -5.72 12.14 -5.27
C GLY A 46 -4.25 12.56 -5.23
N ASP A 47 -3.56 12.42 -4.10
CA ASP A 47 -2.13 12.72 -4.02
C ASP A 47 -1.30 11.64 -4.75
N LYS A 48 -0.90 11.95 -5.98
CA LYS A 48 -0.08 11.07 -6.83
C LYS A 48 1.37 10.97 -6.35
N GLN A 49 1.82 11.82 -5.42
CA GLN A 49 3.16 11.73 -4.84
C GLN A 49 3.22 10.77 -3.64
N ALA A 50 2.06 10.35 -3.12
CA ALA A 50 1.99 9.39 -2.05
C ALA A 50 2.67 8.06 -2.44
N VAL A 51 3.25 7.41 -1.44
CA VAL A 51 3.92 6.11 -1.60
C VAL A 51 3.31 5.06 -0.68
N ILE A 52 3.40 3.81 -1.14
CA ILE A 52 3.18 2.63 -0.30
C ILE A 52 4.50 1.88 -0.15
N CYS A 53 4.92 1.61 1.08
CA CYS A 53 6.09 0.79 1.38
C CYS A 53 5.66 -0.45 2.14
N ALA A 54 6.19 -1.62 1.77
CA ALA A 54 5.95 -2.88 2.47
C ALA A 54 7.20 -3.75 2.50
N LEU A 55 7.36 -4.60 3.53
CA LEU A 55 8.46 -5.58 3.58
C LEU A 55 8.17 -6.77 2.66
N GLU A 56 6.90 -7.16 2.55
CA GLU A 56 6.40 -8.15 1.59
C GLU A 56 5.03 -7.71 1.05
N LEU A 57 4.75 -8.06 -0.20
CA LEU A 57 3.51 -7.69 -0.89
C LEU A 57 2.85 -8.92 -1.50
N LYS A 58 1.66 -9.28 -1.03
CA LYS A 58 0.76 -10.30 -1.60
C LYS A 58 -0.70 -9.80 -1.50
N PRO A 59 -1.00 -8.59 -2.01
CA PRO A 59 -2.18 -7.85 -1.61
C PRO A 59 -3.41 -8.35 -2.37
N ILE A 60 -4.60 -8.18 -1.76
CA ILE A 60 -5.86 -8.24 -2.51
C ILE A 60 -5.90 -7.06 -3.49
N GLN A 61 -5.54 -5.87 -3.01
CA GLN A 61 -5.48 -4.66 -3.80
C GLN A 61 -4.50 -3.64 -3.19
N VAL A 62 -3.80 -2.91 -4.05
CA VAL A 62 -3.05 -1.70 -3.69
C VAL A 62 -3.48 -0.56 -4.60
N GLN A 63 -3.60 0.64 -4.06
CA GLN A 63 -4.02 1.81 -4.82
C GLN A 63 -3.26 3.07 -4.37
N ILE A 64 -2.91 3.93 -5.32
CA ILE A 64 -2.36 5.27 -5.04
C ILE A 64 -3.17 6.28 -5.85
N ALA A 65 -3.75 7.29 -5.21
CA ALA A 65 -4.47 8.37 -5.88
C ALA A 65 -5.51 7.89 -6.91
N GLY A 66 -6.31 6.89 -6.55
CA GLY A 66 -7.32 6.33 -7.45
C GLY A 66 -6.79 5.24 -8.40
N MET A 67 -5.47 5.12 -8.62
CA MET A 67 -4.88 4.15 -9.55
C MET A 67 -4.60 2.82 -8.84
N ALA A 68 -5.23 1.74 -9.32
CA ALA A 68 -5.04 0.40 -8.77
C ALA A 68 -3.80 -0.28 -9.38
N GLY A 69 -3.07 -1.01 -8.55
CA GLY A 69 -1.98 -1.88 -9.01
C GLY A 69 -2.48 -3.11 -9.75
N LYS A 70 -1.57 -3.77 -10.48
CA LYS A 70 -1.87 -5.03 -11.17
C LYS A 70 -2.32 -6.09 -10.16
N LYS A 71 -3.36 -6.86 -10.50
CA LYS A 71 -3.83 -7.98 -9.68
C LYS A 71 -2.77 -9.09 -9.63
N GLY A 72 -2.70 -9.80 -8.49
CA GLY A 72 -1.82 -10.95 -8.34
C GLY A 72 -0.33 -10.63 -8.21
N VAL A 73 0.04 -9.36 -8.00
CA VAL A 73 1.43 -8.98 -7.73
C VAL A 73 1.94 -9.65 -6.46
N GLN A 74 3.15 -10.21 -6.53
CA GLN A 74 3.80 -10.84 -5.39
C GLN A 74 5.25 -10.38 -5.30
N TYR A 75 5.63 -9.82 -4.15
CA TYR A 75 6.99 -9.40 -3.82
C TYR A 75 7.38 -10.00 -2.47
N SER A 76 8.45 -10.80 -2.45
CA SER A 76 9.02 -11.40 -1.23
C SER A 76 10.15 -10.55 -0.61
N LYS A 77 10.41 -9.37 -1.18
CA LYS A 77 11.42 -8.42 -0.72
C LYS A 77 10.78 -7.06 -0.47
N PRO A 78 11.42 -6.19 0.34
CA PRO A 78 10.93 -4.85 0.57
C PRO A 78 10.73 -4.08 -0.74
N VAL A 79 9.53 -3.51 -0.88
CA VAL A 79 9.08 -2.83 -2.09
C VAL A 79 8.54 -1.45 -1.75
N LYS A 80 8.86 -0.49 -2.60
CA LYS A 80 8.23 0.82 -2.67
C LYS A 80 7.35 0.89 -3.91
N ILE A 81 6.11 1.31 -3.73
CA ILE A 81 5.15 1.56 -4.79
C ILE A 81 4.95 3.08 -4.87
N ASN A 82 5.04 3.64 -6.06
CA ASN A 82 4.72 5.04 -6.32
C ASN A 82 4.05 5.19 -7.69
N CYS A 83 3.34 6.30 -7.90
CA CYS A 83 2.79 6.61 -9.21
C CYS A 83 3.84 7.30 -10.09
N GLN A 84 4.01 6.83 -11.33
CA GLN A 84 4.78 7.50 -12.38
C GLN A 84 4.04 7.36 -13.71
N ASN A 85 3.92 8.45 -14.48
CA ASN A 85 3.27 8.44 -15.80
C ASN A 85 1.86 7.81 -15.81
N SER A 86 1.09 8.00 -14.72
CA SER A 86 -0.25 7.41 -14.51
C SER A 86 -0.29 5.89 -14.35
N GLU A 87 0.85 5.26 -14.03
CA GLU A 87 0.93 3.85 -13.65
C GLU A 87 1.60 3.69 -12.28
N LEU A 88 1.32 2.57 -11.61
CA LEU A 88 2.03 2.21 -10.39
C LEU A 88 3.35 1.51 -10.74
N VAL A 89 4.45 2.06 -10.25
CA VAL A 89 5.80 1.51 -10.38
C VAL A 89 6.19 0.86 -9.06
N PHE A 90 6.71 -0.37 -9.15
CA PHE A 90 7.13 -1.18 -8.02
C PHE A 90 8.65 -1.28 -8.03
N THR A 91 9.31 -0.69 -7.03
CA THR A 91 10.77 -0.64 -6.92
C THR A 91 11.22 -1.38 -5.67
N ASN A 92 12.08 -2.38 -5.83
CA ASN A 92 12.73 -3.03 -4.70
C ASN A 92 13.66 -2.04 -3.99
N TRP A 93 13.80 -2.18 -2.68
CA TRP A 93 14.75 -1.35 -1.94
C TRP A 93 16.17 -1.70 -2.38
N LYS A 94 16.99 -0.67 -2.61
CA LYS A 94 18.42 -0.86 -2.90
C LYS A 94 19.11 -1.19 -1.57
N HIS A 95 19.93 -2.25 -1.59
CA HIS A 95 20.90 -2.51 -0.53
C HIS A 95 22.10 -1.59 -0.67
#